data_AF-A0A4R9ALH2-F1
#
_entry.id   AF-A0A4R9ALH2-F1
#
_cell.length_a   1.000
_cell.length_b   1.000
_cell.length_c   1.000
_cell.angle_alpha   90.00
_cell.angle_beta   90.00
_cell.angle_gamma   90.00
#
_symmetry.space_group_name_H-M   'P 1'
#
loop_
_entity.id
_entity.type
_entity.pdbx_description
1 polymer ?
#
loop_
_entity_poly.entity_id
_entity_poly.type
_entity_poly.pdbx_seq_one_letter_code
_entity_poly.pdbx_strand_id
1 'polypeptide(L)' 'MKKILDAYGVSARELPAGDTYLLSNRTGGSLVVAGIRHVWAGAASLAGREIDLLDDKFLLSLEESS' A
#
# COMPACT_ATOMS: atom_id res chain seq x y z
N MET A 1 4.57 -7.01 0.65
CA MET A 1 3.66 -5.85 0.80
C MET A 1 4.36 -4.55 1.21
N LYS A 2 5.16 -4.52 2.28
CA LYS A 2 5.77 -3.27 2.81
C LYS A 2 6.55 -2.45 1.76
N LYS A 3 7.38 -3.08 0.92
CA LYS A 3 8.19 -2.37 -0.10
C LYS A 3 7.36 -1.81 -1.26
N ILE A 4 6.27 -2.48 -1.63
CA ILE A 4 5.47 -2.11 -2.81
C ILE A 4 4.70 -0.82 -2.57
N LEU A 5 3.99 -0.74 -1.45
CA LEU A 5 3.17 0.43 -1.15
C LEU A 5 4.02 1.66 -0.82
N ASP A 6 5.26 1.47 -0.36
CA ASP A 6 6.16 2.59 -0.03
C ASP A 6 6.51 3.43 -1.27
N ALA A 7 6.58 2.82 -2.46
CA ALA A 7 6.73 3.52 -3.74
C ALA A 7 5.57 4.50 -4.02
N TYR A 8 4.41 4.25 -3.40
CA TYR A 8 3.21 5.11 -3.46
C TYR A 8 3.06 6.00 -2.22
N GLY A 9 4.08 6.05 -1.34
CA GLY A 9 4.04 6.82 -0.10
C GLY A 9 3.08 6.25 0.95
N VAL A 10 2.66 4.98 0.80
CA VAL A 10 1.73 4.29 1.70
C VAL A 10 2.45 3.11 2.37
N SER A 11 2.17 2.88 3.63
CA SER A 11 2.67 1.74 4.38
C SER A 11 1.50 0.89 4.84
N ALA A 12 1.67 -0.43 4.86
CA ALA A 12 0.66 -1.38 5.34
C ALA A 12 1.21 -2.24 6.47
N ARG A 13 0.41 -2.41 7.52
CA ARG A 13 0.68 -3.28 8.66
C ARG A 13 -0.53 -4.14 8.97
N GLU A 14 -0.33 -5.44 9.08
CA GLU A 14 -1.36 -6.36 9.56
C GLU A 14 -1.61 -6.16 11.06
N LEU A 15 -2.89 -6.15 11.45
CA LEU A 15 -3.34 -6.00 12.82
C LEU A 15 -3.63 -7.38 13.45
N PRO A 16 -3.41 -7.52 14.78
CA PRO A 16 -3.54 -8.80 15.48
C PRO A 16 -4.98 -9.38 15.53
N ALA A 17 -6.00 -8.60 15.16
CA ALA A 17 -7.38 -9.06 15.07
C ALA A 17 -7.65 -10.03 13.90
N GLY A 18 -6.63 -10.32 13.10
CA GLY A 18 -6.72 -11.21 11.94
C GLY A 18 -7.36 -10.49 10.74
N ASP A 19 -6.76 -10.71 9.57
CA ASP A 19 -7.26 -10.27 8.26
C ASP A 19 -7.68 -8.78 8.23
N THR A 20 -6.96 -7.93 8.94
CA THR A 20 -7.20 -6.49 9.01
C THR A 20 -5.88 -5.77 8.85
N TYR A 21 -5.85 -4.75 8.00
CA TYR A 21 -4.63 -4.00 7.69
C TYR A 21 -4.81 -2.52 8.05
N LEU A 22 -3.83 -1.96 8.75
CA LEU A 22 -3.67 -0.53 8.91
C LEU A 22 -2.79 0.00 7.77
N LEU A 23 -3.35 0.93 7.01
CA LEU A 23 -2.66 1.69 5.98
C LEU A 23 -2.35 3.09 6.52
N SER A 24 -1.16 3.60 6.25
CA SER A 24 -0.76 4.94 6.66
C SER A 24 0.09 5.61 5.57
N ASN A 25 -0.13 6.89 5.31
CA ASN A 25 0.69 7.68 4.40
C ASN A 25 1.63 8.64 5.14
N ARG A 26 2.54 9.29 4.40
CA ARG A 26 3.53 10.23 4.97
C ARG A 26 2.93 11.54 5.47
N THR A 27 1.70 11.88 5.07
CA THR A 27 1.00 13.11 5.47
C THR A 27 0.13 12.93 6.72
N GLY A 28 0.20 11.76 7.38
CA GLY A 28 -0.54 11.45 8.61
C GLY A 28 -1.92 10.83 8.38
N GLY A 29 -2.34 10.65 7.13
CA GLY A 29 -3.55 9.93 6.77
C GLY A 29 -3.43 8.44 7.12
N SER A 30 -4.48 7.88 7.72
CA SER A 30 -4.53 6.47 8.09
C SER A 30 -5.89 5.87 7.76
N LEU A 31 -5.91 4.61 7.33
CA LEU A 31 -7.11 3.88 6.96
C LEU A 31 -7.00 2.42 7.41
N VAL A 32 -8.03 1.89 8.06
CA VAL A 32 -8.11 0.47 8.41
C VAL A 32 -8.97 -0.23 7.37
N VAL A 33 -8.47 -1.32 6.81
CA VAL A 33 -9.19 -2.13 5.80
C VAL A 33 -9.32 -3.58 6.24
N ALA A 34 -10.48 -4.17 5.98
CA ALA A 34 -10.77 -5.56 6.30
C ALA A 34 -10.31 -6.48 5.17
N GLY A 35 -9.13 -7.05 5.31
CA GLY A 35 -8.59 -8.08 4.45
C GLY A 35 -7.78 -7.59 3.25
N ILE A 36 -6.90 -8.47 2.79
CA ILE A 36 -5.84 -8.15 1.81
C ILE A 36 -6.38 -7.59 0.50
N ARG A 37 -7.58 -8.01 0.07
CA ARG A 37 -8.22 -7.56 -1.16
C ARG A 37 -8.52 -6.05 -1.19
N HIS A 38 -8.67 -5.43 -0.03
CA HIS A 38 -8.99 -4.00 0.07
C HIS A 38 -7.75 -3.12 0.25
N VAL A 39 -6.56 -3.71 0.41
CA VAL A 39 -5.32 -2.98 0.65
C VAL A 39 -4.99 -2.03 -0.51
N TRP A 40 -5.17 -2.47 -1.75
CA TRP A 40 -4.88 -1.66 -2.93
C TRP A 40 -5.84 -0.49 -3.08
N ALA A 41 -7.14 -0.73 -2.95
CA ALA A 41 -8.15 0.31 -3.00
C ALA A 41 -7.93 1.35 -1.87
N GLY A 42 -7.67 0.89 -0.65
CA GLY A 42 -7.38 1.75 0.48
C GLY A 42 -6.08 2.56 0.32
N ALA A 43 -5.06 1.95 -0.29
CA ALA A 43 -3.81 2.64 -0.58
C ALA A 43 -3.97 3.69 -1.68
N ALA A 44 -4.75 3.41 -2.73
CA ALA A 44 -5.08 4.40 -3.77
C ALA A 44 -5.83 5.61 -3.17
N SER A 45 -6.78 5.37 -2.27
CA SER A 45 -7.46 6.46 -1.54
C SER A 45 -6.49 7.30 -0.71
N LEU A 46 -5.52 6.69 -0.01
CA LEU A 46 -4.52 7.40 0.79
C LEU A 46 -3.45 8.12 -0.05
N ALA A 47 -3.13 7.57 -1.22
CA ALA A 47 -2.18 8.16 -2.16
C ALA A 47 -2.81 9.29 -3.00
N GLY A 48 -4.14 9.42 -3.00
CA GLY A 48 -4.87 10.40 -3.80
C GLY A 48 -4.76 10.15 -5.32
N ARG A 49 -4.33 8.94 -5.72
CA ARG A 49 -4.17 8.53 -7.11
C ARG A 49 -4.40 7.03 -7.23
N GLU A 50 -4.75 6.59 -8.42
CA GLU A 50 -4.81 5.15 -8.73
C GLU A 50 -3.43 4.50 -8.56
N ILE A 51 -3.41 3.27 -8.04
CA ILE A 51 -2.21 2.44 -7.96
C ILE A 51 -2.24 1.50 -9.15
N ASP A 52 -1.41 1.79 -10.15
CA ASP A 52 -1.19 0.89 -11.27
C ASP A 52 -0.08 -0.11 -10.91
N LEU A 53 -0.47 -1.38 -10.76
CA LEU A 53 0.46 -2.46 -10.41
C LEU A 53 1.35 -2.89 -11.58
N LEU A 54 1.08 -2.39 -12.79
CA LEU A 54 1.87 -2.61 -13.99
C LEU A 54 2.68 -1.38 -14.40
N ASP A 55 2.72 -0.34 -13.56
CA ASP A 55 3.52 0.86 -13.84
C ASP A 55 5.01 0.49 -13.97
N ASP A 56 5.64 0.90 -15.07
CA ASP A 56 7.04 0.59 -15.36
C ASP A 56 7.99 1.03 -14.23
N LYS A 57 7.71 2.15 -13.54
CA LYS A 57 8.54 2.59 -12.41
C LYS A 57 8.39 1.69 -11.20
N PHE A 58 7.19 1.14 -10.99
CA PHE A 58 6.95 0.16 -9.95
C PHE A 58 7.71 -1.15 -10.24
N LEU A 59 7.64 -1.64 -11.47
CA LEU A 59 8.36 -2.86 -11.89
C LEU A 59 9.88 -2.69 -11.74
N LEU A 60 10.43 -1.56 -12.18
CA LEU A 60 11.85 -1.23 -12.01
C LEU A 60 12.27 -1.20 -10.53
N SER A 61 11.45 -0.62 -9.64
CA SER A 61 11.76 -0.59 -8.20
C SER A 61 11.75 -1.98 -7.52
N LEU A 62 11.03 -2.94 -8.11
CA LEU A 62 10.94 -4.30 -7.63
C LEU A 62 12.17 -5.11 -8.07
N GLU A 63 12.64 -4.90 -9.30
CA GLU A 63 13.86 -5.53 -9.82
C GLU A 63 15.12 -5.04 -9.07
N GLU A 64 15.22 -3.74 -8.74
CA GLU A 64 16.34 -3.20 -7.95
C GLU A 64 16.36 -3.70 -6.49
N SER A 65 15.26 -4.29 -6.01
CA SER A 65 15.13 -4.79 -4.64
C SER A 65 15.38 -6.30 -4.49
N SER A 66 15.73 -7.00 -5.58
CA SER A 66 16.01 -8.45 -5.63
C SER A 66 17.50 -8.78 -5.51
#